data_AF-A0A5C6CKW6-F1
#
_entry.id   AF-A0A5C6CKW6-F1
#
_cell.length_a   1.000
_cell.length_b   1.000
_cell.length_c   1.000
_cell.angle_alpha   90.00
_cell.angle_beta   90.00
_cell.angle_gamma   90.00
#
_symmetry.space_group_name_H-M   'P 1'
#
loop_
_entity.id
_entity.type
_entity.pdbx_description
1 polymer ?
#
loop_
_entity_poly.entity_id
_entity_poly.type
_entity_poly.pdbx_seq_one_letter_code
_entity_poly.pdbx_strand_id
1 'polypeptide(L)'
;MMSKRNKILVDPTVQWSIAARVLSHWTIFLLCLVLINVSVRFFTVVVDQPLGAALRAAVFAQGPVVLVMLLLLPVFLRDTLVMSNRFAGPMYRLRTGLAAMASGAAISPIKFRTDDFWMAAADDFNIVLEQFNTLKAEKTQLQAELNQLREELALVD
;
A
#
# COMPACT_ATOMS: atom_id res chain seq x y z
N MET A 1 19.84 20.34 8.56
CA MET A 1 18.38 20.23 8.76
C MET A 1 17.86 19.09 7.88
N MET A 2 17.65 17.92 8.47
CA MET A 2 17.34 16.67 7.75
C MET A 2 15.82 16.64 7.47
N SER A 3 15.41 17.01 6.25
CA SER A 3 14.01 16.93 5.81
C SER A 3 13.55 15.47 5.82
N LYS A 4 12.97 15.04 6.94
CA LYS A 4 12.36 13.72 7.11
C LYS A 4 11.09 13.70 6.23
N ARG A 5 11.24 13.21 4.98
CA ARG A 5 10.13 13.02 4.03
C ARG A 5 9.15 12.00 4.59
N ASN A 6 8.16 12.48 5.33
CA ASN A 6 7.10 11.68 5.91
C ASN A 6 5.86 11.72 5.00
N LYS A 7 6.01 11.22 3.76
CA LYS A 7 4.84 11.02 2.89
C LYS A 7 4.17 9.71 3.33
N ILE A 8 3.11 9.84 4.12
CA ILE A 8 2.27 8.72 4.57
C ILE A 8 1.44 8.13 3.42
N LEU A 9 1.30 8.86 2.31
CA LEU A 9 0.61 8.38 1.12
C LEU A 9 1.57 8.31 -0.07
N VAL A 10 1.89 7.10 -0.50
CA VAL A 10 2.72 6.83 -1.71
C VAL A 10 1.83 6.51 -2.91
N ASP A 11 0.73 5.78 -2.67
CA ASP A 11 -0.28 5.48 -3.67
C ASP A 11 -1.68 5.77 -3.07
N PRO A 12 -2.21 6.99 -3.27
CA PRO A 12 -3.47 7.39 -2.65
C PRO A 12 -4.63 6.52 -3.13
N THR A 13 -4.61 6.00 -4.36
CA THR A 13 -5.70 5.20 -4.92
C THR A 13 -5.84 3.87 -4.19
N VAL A 14 -4.73 3.15 -4.00
CA VAL A 14 -4.74 1.87 -3.28
C VAL A 14 -5.03 2.07 -1.80
N GLN A 15 -4.42 3.10 -1.20
CA GLN A 15 -4.54 3.36 0.23
C GLN A 15 -5.93 3.85 0.64
N TRP A 16 -6.60 4.65 -0.20
CA TRP A 16 -8.00 5.00 0.00
C TRP A 16 -8.93 3.80 -0.12
N SER A 17 -8.66 2.87 -1.05
CA SER A 17 -9.43 1.63 -1.15
C SER A 17 -9.32 0.77 0.11
N ILE A 18 -8.10 0.64 0.67
CA ILE A 18 -7.88 -0.06 1.95
C ILE A 18 -8.59 0.67 3.09
N ALA A 19 -8.42 1.98 3.21
CA ALA A 19 -9.06 2.78 4.27
C ALA A 19 -10.59 2.70 4.21
N ALA A 20 -11.19 2.80 3.01
CA ALA A 20 -12.62 2.68 2.82
C ALA A 20 -13.13 1.28 3.21
N ARG A 21 -12.38 0.23 2.87
CA ARG A 21 -12.71 -1.14 3.28
C ARG A 21 -12.60 -1.31 4.80
N VAL A 22 -11.55 -0.81 5.44
CA VAL A 22 -11.43 -0.86 6.91
C VAL A 22 -12.58 -0.11 7.57
N LEU A 23 -12.91 1.08 7.07
CA LEU A 23 -14.01 1.88 7.58
C LEU A 23 -15.36 1.15 7.44
N SER A 24 -15.62 0.47 6.31
CA SER A 24 -16.86 -0.28 6.13
C SER A 24 -16.99 -1.47 7.09
N HIS A 25 -15.89 -2.20 7.32
CA HIS A 25 -15.89 -3.29 8.30
C HIS A 25 -16.05 -2.74 9.73
N TRP A 26 -15.43 -1.59 10.02
CA TRP A 26 -15.54 -0.92 11.32
C TRP A 26 -16.97 -0.47 11.62
N THR A 27 -17.67 0.13 10.64
CA THR A 27 -19.05 0.58 10.82
C THR A 27 -20.01 -0.59 10.98
N ILE A 28 -19.85 -1.67 10.21
CA ILE A 28 -20.64 -2.89 10.35
C ILE A 28 -20.40 -3.52 11.74
N PHE A 29 -19.14 -3.64 12.14
CA PHE A 29 -18.78 -4.18 13.45
C PHE A 29 -19.38 -3.36 14.60
N LEU A 30 -19.25 -2.03 14.55
CA LEU A 30 -19.83 -1.13 15.53
C LEU A 30 -21.35 -1.25 15.58
N LEU A 31 -22.01 -1.34 14.42
CA LEU A 31 -23.45 -1.52 14.33
C LEU A 31 -23.90 -2.83 14.99
N CYS A 32 -23.23 -3.95 14.66
CA CYS A 32 -23.52 -5.25 15.27
C CYS A 32 -23.30 -5.23 16.78
N LEU A 33 -22.19 -4.62 17.24
CA LEU A 33 -21.87 -4.52 18.66
C LEU A 33 -22.92 -3.72 19.43
N VAL A 34 -23.31 -2.56 18.90
CA VAL A 34 -24.35 -1.71 19.47
C VAL A 34 -25.69 -2.45 19.49
N LEU A 35 -26.07 -3.10 18.39
CA LEU A 35 -27.32 -3.83 18.29
C LEU A 35 -27.41 -4.95 19.34
N ILE A 36 -26.36 -5.77 19.46
CA ILE A 36 -26.30 -6.85 20.46
C ILE A 36 -26.42 -6.28 21.88
N ASN A 37 -25.65 -5.23 22.20
CA ASN A 37 -25.70 -4.63 23.54
C ASN A 37 -27.06 -3.98 23.85
N VAL A 38 -27.68 -3.32 22.87
CA VAL A 38 -29.03 -2.76 23.00
C VAL A 38 -30.04 -3.88 23.22
N SER A 39 -29.98 -4.96 22.45
CA SER A 39 -30.88 -6.11 22.62
C SER A 39 -30.76 -6.71 24.01
N VAL A 40 -29.53 -7.01 24.47
CA VAL A 40 -29.28 -7.56 25.81
C VAL A 40 -29.85 -6.63 26.89
N ARG A 41 -29.53 -5.34 26.83
CA ARG A 41 -29.97 -4.38 27.85
C ARG A 41 -31.47 -4.12 27.81
N PHE A 42 -32.07 -4.12 26.63
CA PHE A 42 -33.51 -4.01 26.46
C PHE A 42 -34.24 -5.15 27.17
N PHE A 43 -33.83 -6.40 26.94
CA PHE A 43 -34.44 -7.56 27.60
C PHE A 43 -34.29 -7.54 29.13
N THR A 44 -33.22 -6.93 29.66
CA THR A 44 -33.05 -6.82 31.12
C THR A 44 -33.92 -5.74 31.78
N VAL A 45 -34.34 -4.71 31.05
CA VAL A 45 -35.03 -3.53 31.62
C VAL A 45 -36.50 -3.44 31.21
N VAL A 46 -36.91 -4.15 30.16
CA VAL A 46 -38.28 -4.10 29.61
C VAL A 46 -39.35 -4.58 30.59
N VAL A 47 -38.98 -5.40 31.58
CA VAL A 47 -39.91 -5.88 32.61
C VAL A 47 -40.34 -4.74 33.56
N ASP A 48 -39.42 -3.81 33.84
CA ASP A 48 -39.61 -2.75 34.83
C ASP A 48 -40.02 -1.41 34.20
N GLN A 49 -39.95 -1.29 32.87
CA GLN A 49 -40.15 -0.03 32.17
C GLN A 49 -41.01 -0.17 30.91
N PRO A 50 -41.77 0.86 30.53
CA PRO A 50 -42.44 0.92 29.24
C PRO A 50 -41.46 0.69 28.08
N LEU A 51 -41.90 -0.01 27.03
CA LEU A 51 -41.07 -0.41 25.88
C LEU A 51 -40.21 0.74 25.31
N GLY A 52 -40.80 1.93 25.10
CA GLY A 52 -40.08 3.08 24.57
C GLY A 52 -39.02 3.63 25.53
N ALA A 53 -39.27 3.60 26.84
CA ALA A 53 -38.31 4.03 27.85
C ALA A 53 -37.16 3.02 27.97
N ALA A 54 -37.45 1.73 27.97
CA ALA A 54 -36.46 0.65 27.97
C ALA A 54 -35.54 0.73 26.74
N LEU A 55 -36.11 0.94 25.54
CA LEU A 55 -35.33 1.09 24.31
C LEU A 55 -34.44 2.34 24.35
N ARG A 56 -35.01 3.49 24.74
CA ARG A 56 -34.24 4.74 24.85
C ARG A 56 -33.09 4.58 25.83
N ALA A 57 -33.36 4.03 27.02
CA ALA A 57 -32.33 3.78 28.02
C ALA A 57 -31.23 2.86 27.47
N ALA A 58 -31.61 1.75 26.82
CA ALA A 58 -30.68 0.79 26.22
C ALA A 58 -29.74 1.43 25.17
N VAL A 59 -30.26 2.30 24.31
CA VAL A 59 -29.48 3.04 23.31
C VAL A 59 -28.54 4.05 23.96
N PHE A 60 -29.01 4.88 24.90
CA PHE A 60 -28.18 5.89 25.54
C PHE A 60 -27.01 5.31 26.34
N ALA A 61 -27.15 4.10 26.88
CA ALA A 61 -26.05 3.44 27.57
C ALA A 61 -24.91 2.97 26.67
N GLN A 62 -25.09 2.98 25.33
CA GLN A 62 -24.01 2.63 24.41
C GLN A 62 -23.01 3.77 24.20
N GLY A 63 -23.26 4.96 24.76
CA GLY A 63 -22.40 6.14 24.64
C GLY A 63 -20.92 5.86 24.90
N PRO A 64 -20.54 5.22 26.03
CA PRO A 64 -19.14 4.89 26.30
C PRO A 64 -18.50 3.96 25.26
N VAL A 65 -19.23 2.94 24.79
CA VAL A 65 -18.73 1.99 23.78
C VAL A 65 -18.52 2.69 22.44
N VAL A 66 -19.49 3.48 22.00
CA VAL A 66 -19.39 4.26 20.75
C VAL A 66 -18.24 5.25 20.84
N LEU A 67 -18.08 5.95 21.97
CA LEU A 67 -17.00 6.89 22.19
C LEU A 67 -15.62 6.22 22.08
N VAL A 68 -15.42 5.09 22.74
CA VAL A 68 -14.16 4.33 22.67
C VAL A 68 -13.88 3.89 21.23
N MET A 69 -14.89 3.39 20.51
CA MET A 69 -14.74 2.97 19.12
C MET A 69 -14.38 4.13 18.19
N LEU A 70 -14.96 5.31 18.39
CA LEU A 70 -14.59 6.50 17.61
C LEU A 70 -13.16 6.98 17.92
N LEU A 71 -12.71 6.87 19.17
CA LEU A 71 -11.35 7.21 19.56
C LEU A 71 -10.31 6.22 19.00
N LEU A 72 -10.65 4.94 18.90
CA LEU A 72 -9.77 3.91 18.35
C LEU A 72 -9.69 3.95 16.82
N LEU A 73 -10.75 4.37 16.14
CA LEU A 73 -10.81 4.44 14.67
C LEU A 73 -9.60 5.14 14.03
N PRO A 74 -9.19 6.37 14.42
CA PRO A 74 -8.02 7.02 13.82
C PRO A 74 -6.71 6.28 14.08
N VAL A 75 -6.59 5.60 15.23
CA VAL A 75 -5.41 4.79 15.55
C VAL A 75 -5.32 3.58 14.60
N PHE A 76 -6.42 2.85 14.44
CA PHE A 76 -6.51 1.71 13.54
C PHE A 76 -6.31 2.08 12.08
N LEU A 77 -6.91 3.18 11.62
CA LEU A 77 -6.72 3.68 10.26
C LEU A 77 -5.26 4.07 10.02
N ARG A 78 -4.64 4.81 10.95
CA ARG A 78 -3.23 5.18 10.85
C ARG A 78 -2.33 3.96 10.78
N ASP A 79 -2.54 2.99 11.67
CA ASP A 79 -1.71 1.79 11.72
C ASP A 79 -1.83 0.97 10.43
N THR A 80 -3.06 0.77 9.95
CA THR A 80 -3.33 0.07 8.69
C THR A 80 -2.70 0.78 7.49
N LEU A 81 -2.81 2.11 7.42
CA LEU A 81 -2.21 2.91 6.34
C LEU A 81 -0.68 2.89 6.40
N VAL A 82 -0.08 2.99 7.59
CA VAL A 82 1.38 2.88 7.76
C VAL A 82 1.87 1.51 7.31
N MET A 83 1.17 0.45 7.69
CA MET A 83 1.47 -0.91 7.24
C MET A 83 1.36 -1.04 5.71
N SER A 84 0.32 -0.45 5.11
CA SER A 84 0.13 -0.46 3.65
C SER A 84 1.31 0.18 2.88
N ASN A 85 1.99 1.17 3.48
CA ASN A 85 3.15 1.81 2.84
C ASN A 85 4.33 0.85 2.65
N ARG A 86 4.48 -0.15 3.52
CA ARG A 86 5.50 -1.22 3.38
C ARG A 86 5.24 -2.14 2.19
N PHE A 87 4.03 -2.08 1.62
CA PHE A 87 3.68 -2.76 0.38
C PHE A 87 3.72 -1.81 -0.83
N ALA A 88 3.02 -0.67 -0.73
CA ALA A 88 2.83 0.26 -1.85
C ALA A 88 4.13 0.96 -2.26
N GLY A 89 4.98 1.33 -1.29
CA GLY A 89 6.25 2.01 -1.54
C GLY A 89 7.21 1.20 -2.41
N PRO A 90 7.53 -0.04 -2.03
CA PRO A 90 8.35 -0.94 -2.85
C PRO A 90 7.77 -1.17 -4.25
N MET A 91 6.47 -1.46 -4.34
CA MET A 91 5.83 -1.74 -5.64
C MET A 91 5.84 -0.52 -6.58
N TYR A 92 5.64 0.68 -6.04
CA TYR A 92 5.80 1.92 -6.79
C TYR A 92 7.21 2.07 -7.36
N ARG A 93 8.24 1.81 -6.54
CA ARG A 93 9.65 1.86 -6.97
C ARG A 93 9.96 0.83 -8.05
N LEU A 94 9.46 -0.40 -7.94
CA LEU A 94 9.58 -1.42 -8.99
C LEU A 94 8.96 -0.95 -10.29
N ARG A 95 7.72 -0.43 -10.24
CA ARG A 95 7.03 0.07 -11.43
C ARG A 95 7.80 1.21 -12.10
N THR A 96 8.34 2.15 -11.33
CA THR A 96 9.17 3.23 -11.86
C THR A 96 10.47 2.69 -12.48
N GLY A 97 11.12 1.72 -11.84
CA GLY A 97 12.32 1.06 -12.38
C GLY A 97 12.05 0.35 -13.71
N LEU A 98 10.97 -0.42 -13.80
CA LEU A 98 10.54 -1.08 -15.03
C LEU A 98 10.20 -0.08 -16.14
N ALA A 99 9.48 1.00 -15.82
CA ALA A 99 9.16 2.05 -16.79
C ALA A 99 10.42 2.75 -17.33
N ALA A 100 11.38 3.03 -16.45
CA ALA A 100 12.67 3.56 -16.86
C ALA A 100 13.42 2.58 -17.78
N MET A 101 13.36 1.27 -17.49
CA MET A 101 14.04 0.23 -18.28
C MET A 101 13.46 0.16 -19.68
N ALA A 102 12.13 0.20 -19.78
CA ALA A 102 11.42 0.25 -21.05
C ALA A 102 11.76 1.49 -21.88
N SER A 103 12.01 2.64 -21.24
CA SER A 103 12.43 3.87 -21.93
C SER A 103 13.92 3.90 -22.32
N GLY A 104 14.71 2.89 -21.93
CA GLY A 104 16.14 2.83 -22.19
C GLY A 104 16.99 3.75 -21.30
N ALA A 105 16.40 4.39 -20.29
CA ALA A 105 17.10 5.24 -19.33
C ALA A 105 18.09 4.43 -18.47
N ALA A 106 19.12 5.10 -17.95
CA ALA A 106 20.05 4.49 -17.00
C ALA A 106 19.36 4.27 -15.64
N ILE A 107 19.44 3.04 -15.12
CA ILE A 107 18.75 2.64 -13.89
C ILE A 107 19.75 2.01 -12.95
N SER A 108 19.69 2.43 -11.69
CA SER A 108 20.46 1.82 -10.61
C SER A 108 19.67 0.67 -9.96
N PRO A 109 20.36 -0.32 -9.38
CA PRO A 109 19.73 -1.37 -8.61
C PRO A 109 18.78 -0.84 -7.53
N ILE A 110 17.66 -1.51 -7.34
CA ILE A 110 16.66 -1.15 -6.34
C ILE A 110 16.97 -1.91 -5.05
N LYS A 111 17.03 -1.16 -3.93
CA LYS A 111 17.12 -1.73 -2.59
C LYS A 111 15.95 -1.28 -1.72
N PHE A 112 15.24 -2.23 -1.13
CA PHE A 112 14.17 -1.99 -0.16
C PHE A 112 14.69 -1.99 1.28
N ARG A 113 13.84 -1.57 2.22
CA ARG A 113 14.16 -1.63 3.66
C ARG A 113 14.03 -3.09 4.13
N THR A 114 14.78 -3.43 5.19
CA THR A 114 14.84 -4.80 5.76
C THR A 114 13.46 -5.36 6.15
N ASP A 115 12.51 -4.48 6.43
CA ASP A 115 11.16 -4.84 6.86
C ASP A 115 10.11 -4.69 5.73
N ASP A 116 10.50 -4.47 4.49
CA ASP A 116 9.54 -4.38 3.38
C ASP A 116 9.13 -5.78 2.90
N PHE A 117 7.87 -5.94 2.47
CA PHE A 117 7.33 -7.24 2.07
C PHE A 117 7.89 -7.79 0.76
N TRP A 118 8.55 -6.94 -0.03
CA TRP A 118 8.93 -7.20 -1.42
C TRP A 118 10.44 -7.34 -1.63
N MET A 119 11.21 -7.68 -0.59
CA MET A 119 12.67 -7.80 -0.69
C MET A 119 13.11 -8.74 -1.82
N ALA A 120 12.52 -9.94 -1.91
CA ALA A 120 12.82 -10.89 -2.98
C ALA A 120 12.54 -10.31 -4.39
N ALA A 121 11.46 -9.52 -4.55
CA ALA A 121 11.16 -8.89 -5.82
C ALA A 121 12.17 -7.79 -6.21
N ALA A 122 12.83 -7.14 -5.25
CA ALA A 122 13.96 -6.27 -5.54
C ALA A 122 15.16 -7.07 -6.04
N ASP A 123 15.45 -8.21 -5.42
CA ASP A 123 16.57 -9.07 -5.81
C ASP A 123 16.35 -9.61 -7.23
N ASP A 124 15.15 -10.13 -7.52
CA ASP A 124 14.76 -10.59 -8.85
C ASP A 124 14.85 -9.46 -9.90
N PHE A 125 14.37 -8.25 -9.57
CA PHE A 125 14.49 -7.10 -10.45
C PHE A 125 15.95 -6.73 -10.73
N ASN A 126 16.82 -6.80 -9.73
CA ASN A 126 18.24 -6.47 -9.88
C ASN A 126 18.97 -7.48 -10.77
N ILE A 127 18.63 -8.77 -10.67
CA ILE A 127 19.15 -9.82 -11.56
C ILE A 127 18.75 -9.53 -13.01
N VAL A 128 17.47 -9.20 -13.24
CA VAL A 128 16.99 -8.85 -14.59
C VAL A 128 17.65 -7.58 -15.11
N LEU A 129 17.83 -6.56 -14.27
CA LEU A 129 18.50 -5.31 -14.61
C LEU A 129 19.96 -5.56 -15.03
N GLU A 130 20.68 -6.42 -14.31
CA GLU A 130 22.06 -6.78 -14.64
C GLU A 130 22.13 -7.44 -16.02
N GLN A 131 21.31 -8.47 -16.26
CA GLN A 131 21.24 -9.14 -17.56
C GLN A 131 20.88 -8.18 -18.69
N PHE A 132 19.90 -7.29 -18.47
CA PHE A 132 19.50 -6.29 -19.44
C PHE A 132 20.65 -5.33 -19.79
N ASN A 133 21.41 -4.89 -18.79
CA ASN A 133 22.56 -4.00 -19.01
C ASN A 133 23.68 -4.70 -19.78
N THR A 134 23.98 -5.96 -19.47
CA THR A 134 24.95 -6.77 -20.21
C THR A 134 24.56 -6.91 -21.67
N LEU A 135 23.32 -7.32 -21.96
CA LEU A 135 22.81 -7.45 -23.33
C LEU A 135 22.84 -6.11 -24.09
N LYS A 136 22.54 -5.01 -23.40
CA LYS A 136 22.60 -3.66 -24.00
C LYS A 136 24.03 -3.29 -24.37
N ALA A 137 25.01 -3.58 -23.51
CA ALA A 137 26.42 -3.31 -23.77
C ALA A 137 26.95 -4.15 -24.95
N GLU A 138 26.65 -5.45 -24.97
CA GLU A 138 27.00 -6.36 -26.08
C GLU A 138 26.42 -5.87 -27.41
N LYS A 139 25.15 -5.49 -27.43
CA LYS A 139 24.52 -4.92 -28.63
C LYS A 139 25.23 -3.67 -29.13
N THR A 140 25.62 -2.76 -28.23
CA THR A 140 26.36 -1.54 -28.60
C THR A 140 27.74 -1.86 -29.15
N GLN A 141 28.47 -2.83 -28.58
CA GLN A 141 29.75 -3.28 -29.10
C GLN A 141 29.63 -3.89 -30.50
N LEU A 142 28.69 -4.82 -30.69
CA LEU A 142 28.44 -5.45 -32.00
C LEU A 142 28.05 -4.43 -33.07
N GLN A 143 27.26 -3.41 -32.71
CA GLN A 143 26.90 -2.33 -33.63
C GLN A 143 28.11 -1.47 -34.01
N ALA A 144 29.03 -1.22 -33.08
CA ALA A 144 30.26 -0.49 -33.37
C ALA A 144 31.18 -1.29 -34.30
N GLU A 145 31.37 -2.58 -34.05
CA GLU A 145 32.17 -3.48 -34.89
C GLU A 145 31.60 -3.60 -36.32
N LEU A 146 30.28 -3.78 -36.45
CA LEU A 146 29.61 -3.80 -37.75
C LEU A 146 29.78 -2.49 -38.53
N ASN A 147 29.76 -1.34 -37.86
CA ASN A 147 29.97 -0.06 -38.51
C ASN A 147 31.43 0.09 -38.99
N GLN A 148 32.41 -0.32 -38.18
CA GLN A 148 33.82 -0.32 -38.57
C GLN A 148 34.08 -1.21 -39.79
N LEU A 149 33.56 -2.44 -39.79
CA LEU A 149 33.71 -3.36 -40.93
C LEU A 149 33.08 -2.80 -42.21
N ARG A 150 31.93 -2.13 -42.09
CA ARG A 150 31.29 -1.47 -43.25
C ARG A 150 32.13 -0.33 -43.81
N GLU A 151 32.76 0.46 -42.94
CA GLU A 151 33.67 1.54 -43.35
C GLU A 151 34.92 0.97 -44.03
N GLU A 152 35.50 -0.11 -43.50
CA GLU A 152 36.66 -0.79 -44.12
C GLU A 152 36.34 -1.34 -45.50
N LEU A 153 35.20 -2.02 -45.68
CA LEU A 153 34.74 -2.51 -46.98
C LEU A 153 34.54 -1.38 -47.99
N ALA A 154 33.97 -0.26 -47.56
CA ALA A 154 33.74 0.90 -48.43
C ALA A 154 35.02 1.63 -48.87
N LEU A 155 36.17 1.36 -48.25
CA LEU A 155 37.47 1.90 -48.63
C LEU A 155 38.25 0.98 -49.58
N VAL A 156 37.79 -0.27 -49.76
CA VAL A 156 38.42 -1.27 -50.64
C VAL A 156 37.77 -1.29 -52.04
N ASP A 157 36.53 -0.81 -52.16
CA ASP A 157 35.80 -0.58 -53.42
C ASP A 157 36.10 0.81 -54.01
#